data_AF-A0A9D8BUW0-F1
#
_entry.id   AF-A0A9D8BUW0-F1
#
_cell.length_a   1.000
_cell.length_b   1.000
_cell.length_c   1.000
_cell.angle_alpha   90.00
_cell.angle_beta   90.00
_cell.angle_gamma   90.00
#
_symmetry.space_group_name_H-M   'P 1'
#
loop_
_entity.id
_entity.type
_entity.pdbx_description
1 polymer ?
#
loop_
_entity_poly.entity_id
_entity_poly.type
_entity_poly.pdbx_seq_one_letter_code
_entity_poly.pdbx_strand_id
1 'polypeptide(L)'
;MFQLIQDLFDYRFEKVNLPVWHPDVLCYAIYATPKVNAAPSKSNRAEDEVKVPQVDINRAEGEDDVPLAEGNGPKAGETARAYVYLDLYARPGKRSGAWMNVAANRRLSAKGITEPIAWLTCNFQAPVGSRPAMLTHDEVTTLFHEFGHGLHHVLTNMQEPRISGLNGVEWDAVELPSQFLENFAWEWEQIQKMTAHFETGSPMPEDLYQRMLQARHF
;
A
#
# COMPACT_ATOMS: atom_id res chain seq x y z
N MET A 1 1.68 8.65 -6.42
CA MET A 1 1.51 7.92 -5.16
C MET A 1 2.72 7.03 -4.84
N PHE A 2 3.07 6.01 -5.63
CA PHE A 2 4.21 5.14 -5.30
C PHE A 2 5.55 5.86 -5.15
N GLN A 3 5.83 6.89 -5.96
CA GLN A 3 7.04 7.70 -5.79
C GLN A 3 7.08 8.39 -4.41
N LEU A 4 5.97 9.00 -3.99
CA LEU A 4 5.86 9.60 -2.65
C LEU A 4 6.13 8.56 -1.55
N ILE A 5 5.54 7.37 -1.66
CA ILE A 5 5.71 6.31 -0.66
C ILE A 5 7.15 5.81 -0.65
N GLN A 6 7.79 5.71 -1.82
CA GLN A 6 9.20 5.37 -1.93
C GLN A 6 10.07 6.41 -1.23
N ASP A 7 9.79 7.70 -1.42
CA ASP A 7 10.53 8.79 -0.81
C ASP A 7 10.33 8.84 0.72
N LEU A 8 9.15 8.47 1.22
CA LEU A 8 8.82 8.48 2.66
C LEU A 8 9.36 7.26 3.42
N PHE A 9 9.32 6.07 2.80
CA PHE A 9 9.51 4.81 3.52
C PHE A 9 10.61 3.91 2.94
N ASP A 10 11.35 4.37 1.93
CA ASP A 10 12.40 3.60 1.25
C ASP A 10 11.89 2.28 0.63
N TYR A 11 10.63 2.24 0.17
CA TYR A 11 10.05 1.07 -0.50
C TYR A 11 9.65 1.36 -1.94
N ARG A 12 10.09 0.48 -2.85
CA ARG A 12 9.69 0.55 -4.26
C ARG A 12 8.58 -0.45 -4.56
N PHE A 13 7.72 -0.07 -5.49
CA PHE A 13 6.58 -0.87 -5.95
C PHE A 13 6.82 -1.33 -7.38
N GLU A 14 6.70 -2.62 -7.63
CA GLU A 14 6.76 -3.16 -8.99
C GLU A 14 5.49 -3.93 -9.31
N LYS A 15 4.89 -3.62 -10.46
CA LYS A 15 3.74 -4.37 -10.94
C LYS A 15 4.17 -5.81 -11.23
N VAL A 16 3.44 -6.77 -10.70
CA VAL A 16 3.64 -8.21 -10.91
C VAL A 16 2.41 -8.83 -11.54
N ASN A 17 2.61 -9.93 -12.25
CA ASN A 17 1.53 -10.66 -12.92
C ASN A 17 1.21 -11.93 -12.12
N LEU A 18 0.66 -11.73 -10.92
CA LEU A 18 0.10 -12.80 -10.10
C LEU A 18 -1.38 -13.01 -10.46
N PRO A 19 -1.97 -14.17 -10.13
CA PRO A 19 -3.39 -14.42 -10.40
C PRO A 19 -4.30 -13.38 -9.73
N VAL A 20 -5.28 -12.91 -10.50
CA VAL A 20 -6.27 -11.90 -10.08
C VAL A 20 -7.68 -12.35 -10.44
N TRP A 21 -8.68 -11.86 -9.71
CA TRP A 21 -10.09 -12.22 -9.92
C TRP A 21 -10.81 -11.39 -10.99
N HIS A 22 -10.17 -10.33 -11.48
CA HIS A 22 -10.73 -9.46 -12.52
C HIS A 22 -9.60 -8.81 -13.34
N PRO A 23 -9.78 -8.58 -14.66
CA PRO A 23 -8.74 -7.99 -15.51
C PRO A 23 -8.25 -6.61 -15.08
N ASP A 24 -9.12 -5.83 -14.43
CA ASP A 24 -8.79 -4.49 -13.92
C ASP A 24 -8.07 -4.50 -12.57
N VAL A 25 -7.92 -5.66 -11.93
CA VAL A 25 -7.21 -5.76 -10.65
C VAL A 25 -5.71 -5.74 -10.91
N LEU A 26 -5.03 -4.81 -10.27
CA LEU A 26 -3.58 -4.68 -10.36
C LEU A 26 -2.92 -5.34 -9.14
N CYS A 27 -1.79 -6.00 -9.33
CA CYS A 27 -0.98 -6.52 -8.24
C CYS A 27 0.41 -5.89 -8.26
N TYR A 28 0.89 -5.46 -7.09
CA TYR A 28 2.22 -4.89 -6.91
C TYR A 28 2.96 -5.64 -5.81
N ALA A 29 4.20 -6.01 -6.10
CA ALA A 29 5.17 -6.46 -5.11
C ALA A 29 5.93 -5.25 -4.55
N ILE A 30 6.19 -5.29 -3.25
CA ILE A 30 6.91 -4.24 -2.51
C ILE A 30 8.28 -4.74 -2.15
N TYR A 31 9.31 -3.92 -2.37
CA TYR A 31 10.70 -4.25 -2.05
C TYR A 31 11.35 -3.10 -1.33
N ALA A 32 12.27 -3.41 -0.42
CA ALA A 32 13.15 -2.40 0.15
C ALA A 32 14.03 -1.80 -0.97
N THR A 33 14.17 -0.48 -0.98
CA THR A 33 15.08 0.20 -1.90
C THR A 33 16.51 -0.08 -1.45
N PRO A 34 17.41 -0.58 -2.32
CA PRO A 34 18.81 -0.76 -1.98
C PRO A 34 19.44 0.58 -1.58
N LYS A 35 20.06 0.65 -0.39
CA LYS A 35 20.81 1.84 0.02
C LYS A 35 22.07 1.95 -0.84
N VAL A 36 22.07 2.84 -1.84
CA VAL A 36 23.28 3.15 -2.62
C VAL A 36 24.20 4.00 -1.75
N ASN A 37 25.31 3.42 -1.28
CA ASN A 37 26.40 4.11 -0.57
C ASN A 37 25.94 5.24 0.39
N ALA A 38 25.10 4.91 1.37
CA ALA A 38 24.91 5.79 2.49
C ALA A 38 26.22 5.81 3.30
N ALA A 39 26.93 6.95 3.31
CA ALA A 39 27.91 7.22 4.37
C ALA A 39 27.20 6.97 5.71
N PRO A 40 27.87 6.34 6.70
CA PRO A 40 27.22 5.95 7.94
C PRO A 40 26.59 7.19 8.58
N SER A 41 25.25 7.22 8.58
CA SER A 41 24.53 8.28 9.27
C SER A 41 24.86 8.12 10.75
N LYS A 42 25.38 9.18 11.38
CA LYS A 42 25.60 9.22 12.83
C LYS A 42 24.25 9.37 13.56
N SER A 43 23.33 8.42 13.36
CA SER A 43 22.27 8.18 14.33
C SER A 43 22.78 7.09 15.27
N ASN A 44 23.28 7.50 16.43
CA ASN A 44 23.49 6.59 17.55
C ASN A 44 22.10 6.15 18.07
N ARG A 45 21.50 5.19 17.39
CA ARG A 45 20.49 4.33 18.00
C ARG A 45 21.00 2.92 17.78
N ALA A 46 21.57 2.34 18.83
CA ALA A 46 21.92 0.93 18.83
C ALA A 46 20.64 0.16 18.50
N GLU A 47 20.62 -0.49 17.34
CA GLU A 47 19.74 -1.61 17.12
C GLU A 47 20.31 -2.71 18.02
N ASP A 48 19.77 -2.82 19.23
CA ASP A 48 20.00 -4.00 20.05
C ASP A 48 19.45 -5.17 19.25
N GLU A 49 20.35 -6.00 18.70
CA GLU A 49 20.02 -7.33 18.20
C GLU A 49 19.41 -8.11 19.38
N VAL A 50 18.09 -8.05 19.50
CA VAL A 50 17.35 -8.91 20.39
C VAL A 50 17.51 -10.32 19.84
N LYS A 51 18.40 -11.12 20.46
CA LYS A 51 18.49 -12.55 20.25
C LYS A 51 17.11 -13.16 20.52
N VAL A 52 16.41 -13.50 19.45
CA VAL A 52 15.13 -14.21 19.51
C VAL A 52 15.40 -15.57 20.16
N PRO A 53 14.78 -15.91 21.31
CA PRO A 53 14.93 -17.23 21.89
C PRO A 53 14.36 -18.27 20.94
N GLN A 54 15.07 -19.39 20.74
CA GLN A 54 14.52 -20.56 20.06
C GLN A 54 13.36 -21.11 20.89
N VAL A 55 12.13 -20.85 20.44
CA VAL A 55 10.93 -21.45 21.01
C VAL A 55 10.66 -22.77 20.30
N ASP A 56 10.45 -23.82 21.09
CA ASP A 56 10.22 -25.19 20.65
C ASP A 56 8.86 -25.29 19.91
N ILE A 57 8.89 -25.57 18.59
CA ILE A 57 7.81 -25.30 17.63
C ILE A 57 6.74 -26.40 17.46
N ASN A 58 6.57 -27.30 18.43
CA ASN A 58 5.60 -28.40 18.30
C ASN A 58 4.20 -28.06 18.82
N ARG A 59 3.54 -27.05 18.24
CA ARG A 59 2.07 -26.92 18.21
C ARG A 59 1.60 -25.68 17.45
N ALA A 60 1.02 -25.88 16.27
CA ALA A 60 -0.02 -25.00 15.73
C ALA A 60 -0.69 -25.69 14.53
N GLU A 61 -1.89 -26.23 14.73
CA GLU A 61 -2.83 -26.55 13.66
C GLU A 61 -3.73 -25.33 13.38
N GLY A 62 -4.10 -25.16 12.11
CA GLY A 62 -5.30 -24.44 11.67
C GLY A 62 -5.16 -22.94 11.39
N GLU A 63 -4.95 -22.59 10.11
CA GLU A 63 -5.73 -21.62 9.33
C GLU A 63 -5.09 -21.47 7.94
N ASP A 64 -5.95 -21.43 6.91
CA ASP A 64 -5.62 -21.63 5.50
C ASP A 64 -4.62 -20.60 4.95
N ASP A 65 -3.35 -21.00 4.84
CA ASP A 65 -2.34 -20.28 4.05
C ASP A 65 -2.80 -20.26 2.58
N VAL A 66 -3.21 -19.09 2.07
CA VAL A 66 -3.48 -18.90 0.64
C VAL A 66 -2.14 -18.94 -0.11
N PRO A 67 -1.85 -19.96 -0.93
CA PRO A 67 -0.61 -20.00 -1.69
C PRO A 67 -0.66 -18.90 -2.77
N LEU A 68 0.40 -18.10 -2.88
CA LEU A 68 0.60 -17.27 -4.06
C LEU A 68 0.80 -18.19 -5.26
N ALA A 69 -0.20 -18.29 -6.13
CA ALA A 69 -0.16 -19.13 -7.32
C ALA A 69 0.83 -18.58 -8.36
N GLU A 70 1.40 -19.50 -9.15
CA GLU A 70 2.51 -19.27 -10.09
C GLU A 70 2.18 -18.16 -11.11
N GLY A 71 2.89 -17.05 -10.99
CA GLY A 71 2.98 -15.97 -11.98
C GLY A 71 4.44 -15.54 -12.09
N ASN A 72 4.75 -14.55 -12.94
CA ASN A 72 6.07 -13.92 -12.92
C ASN A 72 6.25 -13.24 -11.55
N GLY A 73 6.77 -14.03 -10.61
CA GLY A 73 7.05 -13.65 -9.24
C GLY A 73 8.17 -12.62 -9.16
N PRO A 74 8.73 -12.38 -7.97
CA PRO A 74 9.76 -11.36 -7.81
C PRO A 74 10.94 -11.60 -8.76
N LYS A 75 11.57 -10.50 -9.22
CA LYS A 75 12.75 -10.56 -10.10
C LYS A 75 13.80 -11.50 -9.50
N ALA A 76 14.44 -12.31 -10.35
CA ALA A 76 15.43 -13.29 -9.93
C ALA A 76 16.51 -12.63 -9.03
N GLY A 77 16.62 -13.11 -7.79
CA GLY A 77 17.59 -12.62 -6.80
C GLY A 77 17.04 -11.66 -5.74
N GLU A 78 15.78 -11.23 -5.83
CA GLU A 78 15.15 -10.40 -4.80
C GLU A 78 13.91 -11.08 -4.21
N THR A 79 13.71 -10.95 -2.90
CA THR A 79 12.49 -11.43 -2.21
C THR A 79 11.58 -10.24 -1.97
N ALA A 80 10.33 -10.34 -2.42
CA ALA A 80 9.33 -9.31 -2.13
C ALA A 80 9.09 -9.27 -0.62
N ARG A 81 8.95 -8.06 -0.06
CA ARG A 81 8.58 -7.89 1.34
C ARG A 81 7.10 -8.18 1.56
N ALA A 82 6.28 -7.79 0.60
CA ALA A 82 4.82 -7.81 0.69
C ALA A 82 4.18 -7.66 -0.70
N TYR A 83 2.85 -7.84 -0.75
CA TYR A 83 2.05 -7.63 -1.95
C TYR A 83 0.81 -6.78 -1.66
N VAL A 84 0.43 -5.93 -2.62
CA VAL A 84 -0.84 -5.19 -2.59
C VAL A 84 -1.62 -5.43 -3.87
N TYR A 85 -2.90 -5.74 -3.73
CA TYR A 85 -3.85 -5.81 -4.84
C TYR A 85 -4.70 -4.55 -4.84
N LEU A 86 -4.90 -3.95 -6.02
CA LEU A 86 -5.71 -2.75 -6.21
C LEU A 86 -6.91 -3.08 -7.11
N ASP A 87 -8.11 -3.04 -6.56
CA ASP A 87 -9.38 -3.20 -7.27
C ASP A 87 -10.14 -1.87 -7.26
N LEU A 88 -9.83 -0.99 -8.22
CA LEU A 88 -10.15 0.44 -8.12
C LEU A 88 -11.52 0.83 -8.69
N TYR A 89 -12.02 0.11 -9.68
CA TYR A 89 -13.19 0.56 -10.46
C TYR A 89 -14.50 -0.08 -10.00
N ALA A 90 -15.58 0.71 -10.07
CA ALA A 90 -16.93 0.21 -9.89
C ALA A 90 -17.33 -0.72 -11.05
N ARG A 91 -18.03 -1.81 -10.73
CA ARG A 91 -18.62 -2.73 -11.72
C ARG A 91 -19.84 -3.47 -11.16
N PRO A 92 -20.77 -3.95 -12.00
CA PRO A 92 -21.92 -4.73 -11.54
C PRO A 92 -21.50 -5.93 -10.67
N GLY A 93 -22.18 -6.13 -9.56
CA GLY A 93 -21.91 -7.23 -8.62
C GLY A 93 -20.74 -6.99 -7.65
N LYS A 94 -19.95 -5.91 -7.81
CA LYS A 94 -18.95 -5.51 -6.82
C LYS A 94 -19.62 -4.70 -5.69
N ARG A 95 -19.24 -4.97 -4.44
CA ARG A 95 -19.68 -4.19 -3.27
C ARG A 95 -19.25 -2.72 -3.41
N SER A 96 -20.14 -1.79 -3.07
CA SER A 96 -19.87 -0.34 -3.09
C SER A 96 -19.03 0.13 -1.89
N GLY A 97 -18.36 1.27 -2.04
CA GLY A 97 -17.54 1.91 -1.00
C GLY A 97 -16.04 1.86 -1.31
N ALA A 98 -15.23 2.22 -0.33
CA ALA A 98 -13.79 1.99 -0.34
C ALA A 98 -13.41 1.30 0.97
N TRP A 99 -12.47 0.36 0.90
CA TRP A 99 -11.92 -0.33 2.06
C TRP A 99 -10.62 -1.05 1.70
N MET A 100 -9.78 -1.24 2.70
CA MET A 100 -8.68 -2.17 2.70
C MET A 100 -9.10 -3.47 3.42
N ASN A 101 -8.60 -4.62 2.96
CA ASN A 101 -8.73 -5.88 3.68
C ASN A 101 -7.40 -6.66 3.73
N VAL A 102 -7.26 -7.50 4.76
CA VAL A 102 -6.12 -8.39 4.95
C VAL A 102 -6.36 -9.69 4.21
N ALA A 103 -5.41 -10.08 3.37
CA ALA A 103 -5.42 -11.37 2.68
C ALA A 103 -4.44 -12.37 3.33
N ALA A 104 -3.28 -11.89 3.78
CA ALA A 104 -2.33 -12.65 4.56
C ALA A 104 -1.62 -11.74 5.57
N ASN A 105 -1.40 -12.24 6.78
CA ASN A 105 -0.63 -11.55 7.81
C ASN A 105 0.86 -11.87 7.66
N ARG A 106 1.72 -10.93 8.05
CA ARG A 106 3.14 -11.25 8.23
C ARG A 106 3.28 -12.21 9.40
N ARG A 107 3.81 -13.40 9.12
CA ARG A 107 3.90 -14.49 10.10
C ARG A 107 5.25 -15.18 10.00
N LEU A 108 5.90 -15.47 11.13
CA LEU A 108 7.01 -16.42 11.18
C LEU A 108 6.48 -17.83 11.45
N SER A 109 6.89 -18.79 10.64
CA SER A 109 6.58 -20.21 10.80
C SER A 109 7.84 -21.06 10.65
N ALA A 110 7.72 -22.37 10.86
CA ALA A 110 8.79 -23.33 10.59
C ALA A 110 9.28 -23.29 9.11
N LYS A 111 8.44 -22.80 8.19
CA LYS A 111 8.75 -22.67 6.76
C LYS A 111 9.37 -21.32 6.39
N GLY A 112 9.52 -20.41 7.36
CA GLY A 112 10.00 -19.05 7.13
C GLY A 112 8.90 -17.99 7.32
N ILE A 113 9.15 -16.80 6.79
CA ILE A 113 8.24 -15.66 6.88
C ILE A 113 7.21 -15.74 5.75
N THR A 114 5.93 -15.66 6.09
CA THR A 114 4.85 -15.37 5.13
C THR A 114 4.82 -13.87 4.85
N GLU A 115 4.89 -13.47 3.58
CA GLU A 115 4.75 -12.09 3.17
C GLU A 115 3.31 -11.59 3.43
N PRO A 116 3.13 -10.42 4.07
CA PRO A 116 1.80 -9.85 4.24
C PRO A 116 1.23 -9.44 2.87
N ILE A 117 -0.08 -9.63 2.72
CA ILE A 117 -0.82 -9.28 1.52
C ILE A 117 -2.04 -8.44 1.92
N ALA A 118 -2.22 -7.30 1.25
CA ALA A 118 -3.40 -6.45 1.38
C ALA A 118 -4.19 -6.36 0.07
N TRP A 119 -5.50 -6.22 0.19
CA TRP A 119 -6.38 -5.83 -0.91
C TRP A 119 -6.94 -4.44 -0.63
N LEU A 120 -6.73 -3.52 -1.55
CA LEU A 120 -7.43 -2.25 -1.58
C LEU A 120 -8.57 -2.33 -2.58
N THR A 121 -9.77 -2.00 -2.11
CA THR A 121 -10.95 -1.91 -2.95
C THR A 121 -11.45 -0.47 -2.94
N CYS A 122 -11.63 0.10 -4.13
CA CYS A 122 -12.33 1.36 -4.33
C CYS A 122 -13.43 1.16 -5.38
N ASN A 123 -14.25 2.17 -5.61
CA ASN A 123 -15.34 2.12 -6.59
C ASN A 123 -15.36 3.40 -7.46
N PHE A 124 -14.20 3.76 -8.00
CA PHE A 124 -14.06 4.91 -8.88
C PHE A 124 -14.71 4.66 -10.24
N GLN A 125 -14.99 5.74 -10.97
CA GLN A 125 -15.47 5.64 -12.35
C GLN A 125 -14.43 4.92 -13.21
N ALA A 126 -14.86 3.84 -13.86
CA ALA A 126 -14.02 3.09 -14.79
C ALA A 126 -13.67 3.95 -16.04
N PRO A 127 -12.59 3.61 -16.76
CA PRO A 127 -12.32 4.22 -18.07
C PRO A 127 -13.52 4.13 -19.02
N VAL A 128 -13.76 5.17 -19.81
CA VAL A 128 -14.87 5.23 -20.77
C VAL A 128 -14.33 5.38 -22.19
N GLY A 129 -14.43 4.33 -22.98
CA GLY A 129 -13.89 4.30 -24.35
C GLY A 129 -12.37 4.45 -24.33
N SER A 130 -11.85 5.47 -24.99
CA SER A 130 -10.42 5.81 -25.00
C SER A 130 -9.99 6.72 -23.84
N ARG A 131 -10.93 7.23 -23.03
CA ARG A 131 -10.61 8.11 -21.92
C ARG A 131 -10.22 7.28 -20.69
N PRO A 132 -9.05 7.55 -20.07
CA PRO A 132 -8.67 6.87 -18.83
C PRO A 132 -9.65 7.22 -17.71
N ALA A 133 -9.57 6.47 -16.61
CA ALA A 133 -10.27 6.85 -15.37
C ALA A 133 -9.73 8.22 -14.90
N MET A 134 -10.65 9.16 -14.71
CA MET A 134 -10.37 10.50 -14.21
C MET A 134 -10.95 10.56 -12.80
N LEU A 135 -10.09 10.72 -11.80
CA LEU A 135 -10.50 10.73 -10.41
C LEU A 135 -10.85 12.16 -9.97
N THR A 136 -11.90 12.29 -9.16
CA THR A 136 -12.12 13.52 -8.39
C THR A 136 -11.07 13.66 -7.30
N HIS A 137 -10.93 14.85 -6.71
CA HIS A 137 -10.02 15.04 -5.56
C HIS A 137 -10.42 14.17 -4.36
N ASP A 138 -11.73 14.03 -4.09
CA ASP A 138 -12.22 13.15 -3.03
C ASP A 138 -11.88 11.68 -3.29
N GLU A 139 -11.94 11.22 -4.55
CA GLU A 139 -11.51 9.87 -4.93
C GLU A 139 -9.99 9.67 -4.77
N VAL A 140 -9.19 10.69 -5.08
CA VAL A 140 -7.75 10.69 -4.79
C VAL A 140 -7.52 10.60 -3.27
N THR A 141 -8.19 11.43 -2.47
CA THR A 141 -8.07 11.41 -1.00
C THR A 141 -8.48 10.04 -0.44
N THR A 142 -9.58 9.46 -0.95
CA THR A 142 -10.04 8.11 -0.62
C THR A 142 -8.98 7.06 -0.96
N LEU A 143 -8.34 7.15 -2.13
CA LEU A 143 -7.28 6.22 -2.49
C LEU A 143 -6.10 6.30 -1.52
N PHE A 144 -5.69 7.51 -1.11
CA PHE A 144 -4.63 7.70 -0.11
C PHE A 144 -5.02 7.12 1.25
N HIS A 145 -6.27 7.32 1.67
CA HIS A 145 -6.81 6.76 2.91
C HIS A 145 -6.67 5.24 2.94
N GLU A 146 -7.21 4.55 1.92
CA GLU A 146 -7.11 3.09 1.85
C GLU A 146 -5.68 2.59 1.72
N PHE A 147 -4.82 3.37 1.06
CA PHE A 147 -3.41 3.05 0.95
C PHE A 147 -2.68 3.17 2.28
N GLY A 148 -3.13 4.05 3.18
CA GLY A 148 -2.56 4.19 4.53
C GLY A 148 -2.83 2.95 5.37
N HIS A 149 -4.05 2.41 5.34
CA HIS A 149 -4.33 1.09 5.92
C HIS A 149 -3.48 0.00 5.28
N GLY A 150 -3.38 0.00 3.95
CA GLY A 150 -2.56 -0.93 3.18
C GLY A 150 -1.11 -0.94 3.66
N LEU A 151 -0.49 0.23 3.77
CA LEU A 151 0.88 0.41 4.26
C LEU A 151 1.05 -0.01 5.71
N HIS A 152 0.11 0.34 6.58
CA HIS A 152 0.15 -0.06 7.99
C HIS A 152 0.25 -1.59 8.12
N HIS A 153 -0.54 -2.30 7.29
CA HIS A 153 -0.51 -3.75 7.25
C HIS A 153 0.78 -4.32 6.67
N VAL A 154 1.13 -3.92 5.44
CA VAL A 154 2.20 -4.58 4.68
C VAL A 154 3.62 -4.18 5.12
N LEU A 155 3.77 -3.03 5.79
CA LEU A 155 5.06 -2.58 6.30
C LEU A 155 5.33 -3.01 7.74
N THR A 156 4.40 -3.68 8.40
CA THR A 156 4.60 -4.21 9.76
C THR A 156 5.88 -5.05 9.87
N ASN A 157 6.57 -4.92 11.00
CA ASN A 157 7.69 -5.80 11.35
C ASN A 157 7.26 -6.94 12.27
N MET A 158 6.03 -6.91 12.77
CA MET A 158 5.49 -7.92 13.67
C MET A 158 5.27 -9.23 12.91
N GLN A 159 5.71 -10.33 13.52
CA GLN A 159 5.67 -11.67 12.92
C GLN A 159 4.70 -12.60 13.65
N GLU A 160 4.07 -12.11 14.73
CA GLU A 160 2.99 -12.78 15.43
C GLU A 160 1.65 -12.32 14.82
N PRO A 161 0.88 -13.21 14.17
CA PRO A 161 -0.34 -12.84 13.44
C PRO A 161 -1.32 -11.99 14.26
N ARG A 162 -1.47 -12.27 15.56
CA ARG A 162 -2.43 -11.57 16.43
C ARG A 162 -2.13 -10.08 16.64
N ILE A 163 -0.91 -9.65 16.37
CA ILE A 163 -0.45 -8.25 16.51
C ILE A 163 0.27 -7.76 15.24
N SER A 164 0.07 -8.47 14.12
CA SER A 164 0.69 -8.16 12.84
C SER A 164 -0.20 -7.22 12.03
N GLY A 165 0.43 -6.22 11.42
CA GLY A 165 -0.28 -5.23 10.60
C GLY A 165 -1.27 -4.42 11.42
N LEU A 166 -2.54 -4.49 11.04
CA LEU A 166 -3.65 -3.81 11.72
C LEU A 166 -4.15 -4.58 12.96
N ASN A 167 -3.77 -5.85 13.14
CA ASN A 167 -4.28 -6.66 14.24
C ASN A 167 -3.73 -6.16 15.58
N GLY A 168 -4.59 -6.13 16.59
CA GLY A 168 -4.21 -5.71 17.94
C GLY A 168 -4.02 -4.20 18.11
N VAL A 169 -4.22 -3.39 17.06
CA VAL A 169 -4.28 -1.93 17.16
C VAL A 169 -5.65 -1.53 17.71
N GLU A 170 -5.67 -0.62 18.67
CA GLU A 170 -6.92 -0.10 19.22
C GLU A 170 -7.76 0.59 18.13
N TRP A 171 -9.07 0.37 18.19
CA TRP A 171 -10.00 0.79 17.13
C TRP A 171 -10.00 2.31 16.89
N ASP A 172 -9.70 3.10 17.92
CA ASP A 172 -9.59 4.56 17.84
C ASP A 172 -8.27 5.03 17.20
N ALA A 173 -7.27 4.16 17.08
CA ALA A 173 -5.96 4.46 16.49
C ALA A 173 -5.79 3.87 15.07
N VAL A 174 -6.65 2.95 14.65
CA VAL A 174 -6.51 2.25 13.36
C VAL A 174 -6.57 3.19 12.14
N GLU A 175 -7.26 4.33 12.28
CA GLU A 175 -7.42 5.37 11.26
C GLU A 175 -6.22 6.33 11.18
N LEU A 176 -5.28 6.29 12.11
CA LEU A 176 -4.17 7.24 12.12
C LEU A 176 -3.34 7.16 10.82
N PRO A 177 -2.96 5.98 10.30
CA PRO A 177 -2.14 5.91 9.08
C PRO A 177 -2.92 6.28 7.80
N SER A 178 -4.21 5.97 7.73
CA SER A 178 -5.08 6.32 6.62
C SER A 178 -5.25 7.84 6.54
N GLN A 179 -5.68 8.47 7.64
CA GLN A 179 -5.84 9.92 7.74
C GLN A 179 -4.53 10.69 7.59
N PHE A 180 -3.42 10.14 8.07
CA PHE A 180 -2.10 10.72 7.85
C PHE A 180 -1.80 10.86 6.35
N LEU A 181 -2.04 9.80 5.57
CA LEU A 181 -1.77 9.83 4.13
C LEU A 181 -2.67 10.78 3.35
N GLU A 182 -3.92 10.98 3.77
CA GLU A 182 -4.83 11.94 3.13
C GLU A 182 -4.24 13.35 3.01
N ASN A 183 -3.43 13.77 3.99
CA ASN A 183 -2.84 15.11 3.96
C ASN A 183 -1.96 15.34 2.72
N PHE A 184 -1.30 14.32 2.20
CA PHE A 184 -0.47 14.45 1.00
C PHE A 184 -1.27 14.69 -0.29
N ALA A 185 -2.58 14.40 -0.30
CA ALA A 185 -3.46 14.80 -1.40
C ALA A 185 -3.73 16.33 -1.40
N TRP A 186 -3.37 17.01 -0.32
CA TRP A 186 -3.50 18.46 -0.14
C TRP A 186 -2.16 19.18 -0.09
N GLU A 187 -1.04 18.50 -0.34
CA GLU A 187 0.27 19.13 -0.41
C GLU A 187 0.60 19.49 -1.87
N TRP A 188 0.82 20.77 -2.15
CA TRP A 188 1.09 21.29 -3.50
C TRP A 188 2.19 20.49 -4.22
N GLU A 189 3.34 20.30 -3.54
CA GLU A 189 4.50 19.61 -4.11
C GLU A 189 4.20 18.15 -4.49
N GLN A 190 3.18 17.54 -3.89
CA GLN A 190 2.81 16.16 -4.12
C GLN A 190 1.71 16.05 -5.16
N ILE A 191 0.63 16.83 -5.02
CA ILE A 191 -0.50 16.78 -5.95
C ILE A 191 -0.09 17.22 -7.35
N GLN A 192 0.81 18.20 -7.47
CA GLN A 192 1.33 18.65 -8.76
C GLN A 192 2.11 17.54 -9.48
N LYS A 193 2.82 16.67 -8.75
CA LYS A 193 3.55 15.52 -9.33
C LYS A 193 2.62 14.36 -9.72
N MET A 194 1.40 14.33 -9.19
CA MET A 194 0.44 13.24 -9.42
C MET A 194 -0.67 13.62 -10.41
N THR A 195 -0.68 14.84 -10.91
CA THR A 195 -1.75 15.36 -11.77
C THR A 195 -1.19 15.95 -13.05
N ALA A 196 -1.91 15.71 -14.15
CA ALA A 196 -1.69 16.35 -15.43
C ALA A 196 -3.01 16.30 -16.23
N HIS A 197 -3.24 17.28 -17.09
CA HIS A 197 -4.37 17.24 -18.01
C HIS A 197 -4.24 16.05 -18.97
N PHE A 198 -5.26 15.21 -19.09
CA PHE A 198 -5.13 13.93 -19.80
C PHE A 198 -4.81 14.06 -21.30
N GLU A 199 -5.28 15.13 -21.95
CA GLU A 199 -5.01 15.36 -23.38
C GLU A 199 -3.69 16.09 -23.64
N THR A 200 -3.37 17.12 -22.84
CA THR A 200 -2.28 18.06 -23.14
C THR A 200 -1.02 17.77 -22.32
N GLY A 201 -1.14 16.96 -21.25
CA GLY A 201 -0.08 16.75 -20.27
C GLY A 201 0.25 17.99 -19.44
N SER A 202 -0.52 19.08 -19.55
CA SER A 202 -0.25 20.32 -18.81
C SER A 202 -0.40 20.07 -17.31
N PRO A 203 0.49 20.64 -16.47
CA PRO A 203 0.39 20.50 -15.02
C PRO A 203 -0.87 21.17 -14.49
N MET A 204 -1.28 20.80 -13.27
CA MET A 204 -2.33 21.51 -12.54
C MET A 204 -1.98 23.00 -12.40
N PRO A 205 -2.90 23.92 -12.76
CA PRO A 205 -2.72 25.34 -12.48
C PRO A 205 -2.75 25.65 -10.98
N GLU A 206 -1.83 26.50 -10.52
CA GLU A 206 -1.76 26.93 -9.11
C GLU A 206 -3.07 27.61 -8.66
N ASP A 207 -3.69 28.43 -9.51
CA ASP A 207 -4.94 29.12 -9.18
C ASP A 207 -6.11 28.15 -8.94
N LEU A 208 -6.11 27.00 -9.62
CA LEU A 208 -7.09 25.95 -9.39
C LEU A 208 -6.85 25.30 -8.03
N TYR A 209 -5.60 24.96 -7.72
CA TYR A 209 -5.24 24.40 -6.42
C TYR A 209 -5.59 25.33 -5.25
N GLN A 210 -5.31 26.63 -5.36
CA GLN A 210 -5.67 27.61 -4.33
C GLN A 210 -7.19 27.69 -4.12
N ARG A 211 -7.98 27.58 -5.19
CA ARG A 211 -9.46 27.52 -5.08
C ARG A 211 -9.93 26.24 -4.41
N MET A 212 -9.31 25.09 -4.71
CA MET A 212 -9.60 23.82 -4.03
C MET A 212 -9.28 23.90 -2.54
N LEU A 213 -8.14 24.48 -2.18
CA LEU A 213 -7.72 24.64 -0.78
C LEU A 213 -8.67 25.54 0.00
N GLN A 214 -9.11 26.64 -0.59
CA GLN A 214 -10.13 27.51 0.01
C GLN A 214 -11.42 26.73 0.26
N ALA A 215 -11.88 25.93 -0.71
CA ALA A 215 -13.11 25.14 -0.59
C ALA A 215 -13.04 24.00 0.45
N ARG A 216 -11.85 23.55 0.87
CA ARG A 216 -11.67 22.45 1.84
C ARG A 216 -12.34 22.71 3.20
N HIS A 217 -12.45 23.98 3.60
CA HIS A 217 -12.92 24.38 4.93
C HIS A 217 -14.22 25.19 4.91
N PHE A 218 -14.91 25.28 3.78
CA PHE A 218 -16.24 25.88 3.67
C PHE A 218 -17.34 24.85 3.93
#